data_AF-A0A329S155-F1
#
_entry.id   AF-A0A329S155-F1
#
_cell.length_a   1.000
_cell.length_b   1.000
_cell.length_c   1.000
_cell.angle_alpha   90.00
_cell.angle_beta   90.00
_cell.angle_gamma   90.00
#
_symmetry.space_group_name_H-M   'P 1'
#
loop_
_entity.id
_entity.type
_entity.pdbx_description
1 polymer ?
#
loop_
_entity_poly.entity_id
_entity_poly.type
_entity_poly.pdbx_seq_one_letter_code
_entity_poly.pdbx_strand_id
1 'polypeptide(L)'
;MKNYTKGWTCTHGGQFKSNGQGLQGTFHVKSHDSTHNHPIDKNVFNTYAETRKITSPVTRSVVRTMRQGGAKRKTLLRYLKDISGKPIQPQYVSNMISEMRR
;
A
#
# COMPACT_ATOMS: atom_id res chain seq x y z
N MET A 1 3.38 -19.81 0.74
CA MET A 1 2.41 -18.76 0.36
C MET A 1 2.84 -17.45 1.00
N LYS A 2 2.86 -16.33 0.25
CA LYS A 2 3.23 -15.01 0.80
C LYS A 2 1.96 -14.36 1.36
N ASN A 3 1.88 -14.24 2.68
CA ASN A 3 0.75 -13.61 3.37
C ASN A 3 0.91 -12.08 3.26
N TYR A 4 -0.06 -11.41 2.64
CA TYR A 4 -0.08 -9.96 2.53
C TYR A 4 -0.95 -9.42 3.67
N THR A 5 -0.34 -8.88 4.71
CA THR A 5 -1.07 -8.37 5.89
C THR A 5 -0.92 -6.85 5.97
N LYS A 6 -2.04 -6.13 6.02
CA LYS A 6 -2.09 -4.77 6.57
C LYS A 6 -2.70 -4.88 7.97
N GLY A 7 -2.06 -4.27 8.96
CA GLY A 7 -2.65 -4.13 10.29
C GLY A 7 -3.85 -3.21 10.20
N TRP A 8 -5.04 -3.74 10.47
CA TRP A 8 -6.25 -2.94 10.64
C TRP A 8 -6.48 -2.74 12.14
N THR A 9 -6.46 -1.50 12.59
CA THR A 9 -6.89 -1.17 13.95
C THR A 9 -8.41 -1.32 14.00
N CYS A 10 -8.90 -2.37 14.66
CA CYS A 10 -10.34 -2.59 14.82
C CYS A 10 -10.85 -1.71 15.97
N THR A 11 -11.62 -0.67 15.66
CA THR A 11 -12.34 0.14 16.66
C THR A 11 -13.67 -0.54 16.99
N HIS A 12 -13.80 -1.05 18.22
CA HIS A 12 -15.04 -1.62 18.71
C HIS A 12 -15.89 -0.52 19.38
N GLY A 13 -17.09 -0.28 18.86
CA GLY A 13 -18.10 0.57 19.50
C GLY A 13 -18.99 -0.26 20.42
N GLY A 14 -19.00 0.05 21.72
CA GLY A 14 -19.96 -0.49 22.69
C GLY A 14 -20.74 0.64 23.34
N GLN A 15 -22.07 0.52 23.46
CA GLN A 15 -22.84 1.46 24.27
C GLN A 15 -22.65 1.13 25.75
N PHE A 16 -21.81 1.90 26.43
CA PHE A 16 -21.71 1.86 27.88
C PHE A 16 -22.82 2.71 28.49
N LYS A 17 -23.73 2.09 29.24
CA LYS A 17 -24.70 2.80 30.08
C LYS A 17 -24.11 2.89 31.48
N SER A 18 -23.67 4.09 31.88
CA SER A 18 -23.18 4.33 33.24
C SER A 18 -24.37 4.39 34.21
N ASN A 19 -24.49 3.41 35.12
CA ASN A 19 -25.55 3.37 36.12
C ASN A 19 -25.26 4.21 37.38
N GLY A 20 -24.51 5.32 37.25
CA GLY A 20 -24.28 6.28 38.34
C GLY A 20 -23.41 5.80 39.52
N GLN A 21 -23.03 4.51 39.57
CA GLN A 21 -22.05 3.99 40.52
C GLN A 21 -20.78 3.64 39.73
N GLY A 22 -19.69 4.35 40.03
CA GLY A 22 -18.42 4.26 39.31
C GLY A 22 -17.75 2.89 39.46
N LEU A 23 -18.23 1.89 38.72
CA LEU A 23 -17.55 0.61 38.59
C LEU A 23 -16.53 0.72 37.45
N GLN A 24 -15.25 0.80 37.82
CA GLN A 24 -14.16 0.59 36.88
C GLN A 24 -14.17 -0.89 36.47
N GLY A 25 -14.43 -1.13 35.19
CA GLY A 25 -14.45 -2.48 34.62
C GLY A 25 -13.49 -2.59 33.44
N THR A 26 -12.73 -3.68 33.39
CA THR A 26 -11.88 -4.04 32.25
C THR A 26 -12.67 -4.90 31.27
N PHE A 27 -12.90 -4.38 30.06
CA PHE A 27 -13.53 -5.14 28.97
C PHE A 27 -12.49 -6.02 28.29
N HIS A 28 -12.73 -7.32 28.26
CA HIS A 28 -11.91 -8.29 27.52
C HIS A 28 -12.68 -8.75 26.29
N VAL A 29 -12.14 -8.49 25.10
CA VAL A 29 -12.67 -9.03 23.84
C VAL A 29 -12.38 -10.53 23.82
N LYS A 30 -13.42 -11.37 23.94
CA LYS A 30 -13.27 -12.84 23.93
C LYS A 30 -12.95 -13.40 22.54
N SER A 31 -13.48 -12.78 21.50
CA SER A 31 -13.23 -13.13 20.10
C SER A 31 -13.51 -11.93 19.20
N HIS A 32 -12.81 -11.86 18.08
CA HIS A 32 -13.07 -10.92 17.00
C HIS A 32 -13.09 -11.70 15.70
N ASP A 33 -14.01 -11.34 14.80
CA ASP A 33 -14.03 -11.87 13.44
C ASP A 33 -13.61 -10.74 12.48
N SER A 34 -12.46 -10.90 11.84
CA SER A 34 -11.95 -9.94 10.87
C SER A 34 -12.47 -10.31 9.49
N THR A 35 -13.70 -9.92 9.18
CA THR A 35 -14.22 -10.05 7.81
C THR A 35 -13.59 -8.99 6.91
N HIS A 36 -13.05 -9.41 5.76
CA HIS A 36 -12.65 -8.48 4.72
C HIS A 36 -13.86 -8.16 3.84
N ASN A 37 -14.19 -6.88 3.69
CA ASN A 37 -15.22 -6.44 2.73
C ASN A 37 -14.75 -6.51 1.25
N HIS A 38 -13.59 -7.13 1.01
CA HIS A 38 -13.07 -7.35 -0.33
C HIS A 38 -12.25 -8.66 -0.37
N PRO A 39 -12.11 -9.29 -1.55
CA PRO A 39 -11.19 -10.40 -1.74
C PRO A 39 -9.75 -10.01 -1.36
N ILE A 40 -9.07 -10.84 -0.57
CA ILE A 40 -7.62 -10.71 -0.34
C ILE A 40 -6.92 -11.31 -1.55
N ASP A 41 -6.71 -10.49 -2.57
CA ASP A 41 -6.00 -10.91 -3.78
C ASP A 41 -4.72 -10.08 -4.00
N LYS A 42 -3.71 -10.73 -4.59
CA LYS A 42 -2.43 -10.09 -4.92
C LYS A 42 -2.64 -8.93 -5.91
N ASN A 43 -3.60 -9.01 -6.82
CA ASN A 43 -3.86 -7.89 -7.73
C ASN A 43 -4.49 -6.71 -7.00
N VAL A 44 -5.40 -6.96 -6.05
CA VAL A 44 -5.95 -5.93 -5.15
C VAL A 44 -4.84 -5.30 -4.30
N PHE A 45 -3.92 -6.10 -3.75
CA PHE A 45 -2.78 -5.57 -3.00
C PHE A 45 -1.89 -4.64 -3.86
N ASN A 46 -1.68 -4.98 -5.14
CA ASN A 46 -0.85 -4.20 -6.05
C ASN A 46 -1.52 -2.91 -6.57
N THR A 47 -2.82 -2.67 -6.30
CA THR A 47 -3.52 -1.44 -6.71
C THR A 47 -3.41 -0.32 -5.67
N TYR A 48 -3.04 -0.63 -4.42
CA TYR A 48 -2.87 0.39 -3.38
C TYR A 48 -1.73 1.37 -3.71
N ALA A 49 -1.89 2.65 -3.38
CA ALA A 49 -0.89 3.68 -3.70
C ALA A 49 0.48 3.45 -3.04
N GLU A 50 0.48 2.88 -1.83
CA GLU A 50 1.68 2.56 -1.06
C GLU A 50 2.52 1.45 -1.70
N THR A 51 1.85 0.43 -2.26
CA THR A 51 2.49 -0.72 -2.91
C THR A 51 2.90 -0.40 -4.35
N ARG A 52 2.28 0.63 -4.96
CA ARG A 52 2.61 1.17 -6.29
C ARG A 52 3.83 2.09 -6.32
N LYS A 53 4.87 1.77 -5.55
CA LYS A 53 6.12 2.53 -5.50
C LYS A 53 7.29 1.63 -5.82
N ILE A 54 8.20 2.14 -6.66
CA ILE A 54 9.50 1.50 -6.87
C ILE A 54 10.46 2.09 -5.83
N THR A 55 10.80 1.28 -4.84
CA THR A 55 11.63 1.66 -3.69
C THR A 55 13.12 1.37 -3.92
N SER A 56 13.47 0.51 -4.87
CA SER A 56 14.86 0.16 -5.18
C SER A 56 15.68 1.42 -5.52
N PRO A 57 16.73 1.75 -4.76
CA PRO A 57 17.52 2.95 -4.99
C PRO A 57 18.26 2.90 -6.34
N VAL A 58 18.75 1.72 -6.72
CA VAL A 58 19.43 1.50 -8.01
C VAL A 58 18.47 1.78 -9.17
N THR A 59 17.28 1.20 -9.14
CA THR A 59 16.26 1.40 -10.18
C THR A 59 15.85 2.86 -10.29
N ARG A 60 15.67 3.54 -9.16
CA ARG A 60 15.33 4.97 -9.12
C ARG A 60 16.41 5.84 -9.76
N SER A 61 17.69 5.52 -9.51
CA SER A 61 18.82 6.23 -10.11
C SER A 61 18.84 6.07 -11.63
N VAL A 62 18.70 4.84 -12.13
CA VAL A 62 18.66 4.57 -13.59
C VAL A 62 17.50 5.30 -14.26
N VAL A 63 16.29 5.23 -13.70
CA VAL A 63 15.11 5.92 -14.26
C VAL A 63 15.31 7.44 -14.25
N ARG A 64 15.97 8.00 -13.23
CA ARG A 64 16.32 9.43 -13.18
C ARG A 64 17.28 9.80 -14.31
N THR A 65 18.35 9.05 -14.50
CA THR A 65 19.31 9.26 -15.60
C THR A 65 18.63 9.15 -16.96
N MET A 66 17.80 8.13 -17.19
CA MET A 66 17.03 7.99 -18.42
C MET A 66 16.10 9.19 -18.64
N ARG A 67 15.44 9.68 -17.58
CA ARG A 67 14.54 10.82 -17.66
C ARG A 67 15.28 12.12 -17.99
N GLN A 68 16.43 12.34 -17.37
CA GLN A 68 17.32 13.48 -17.66
C GLN A 68 17.83 13.44 -19.10
N GLY A 69 18.12 12.25 -19.63
CA GLY A 69 18.42 12.02 -21.05
C GLY A 69 17.20 12.13 -21.99
N GLY A 70 16.06 12.64 -21.52
CA GLY A 70 14.88 12.89 -22.35
C GLY A 70 13.98 11.67 -22.59
N ALA A 71 14.18 10.55 -21.87
CA ALA A 71 13.35 9.37 -22.07
C ALA A 71 11.85 9.65 -21.82
N LYS A 72 11.02 9.19 -22.77
CA LYS A 72 9.57 9.27 -22.70
C LYS A 72 9.03 8.29 -21.66
N ARG A 73 7.85 8.59 -21.10
CA ARG A 73 7.18 7.75 -20.09
C ARG A 73 7.00 6.30 -20.53
N LYS A 74 6.68 6.06 -21.82
CA LYS A 74 6.52 4.71 -22.39
C LYS A 74 7.81 3.89 -22.30
N THR A 75 8.96 4.51 -22.56
CA THR A 75 10.28 3.86 -22.48
C THR A 75 10.62 3.48 -21.04
N LEU A 76 10.39 4.41 -20.10
CA LEU A 76 10.58 4.14 -18.66
C LEU A 76 9.67 3.00 -18.20
N LEU A 77 8.40 3.00 -18.61
CA LEU A 77 7.46 1.94 -18.27
C LEU A 77 7.93 0.57 -18.78
N ARG A 78 8.45 0.50 -20.00
CA ARG A 78 8.99 -0.74 -20.57
C ARG A 78 10.18 -1.25 -19.75
N TYR A 79 11.16 -0.40 -19.50
CA TYR A 79 12.32 -0.75 -18.67
C TYR A 79 11.90 -1.30 -17.29
N LEU A 80 10.93 -0.65 -16.64
CA LEU A 80 10.44 -1.10 -15.34
C LEU A 80 9.72 -2.44 -15.40
N LYS A 81 8.99 -2.73 -16.47
CA LYS A 81 8.36 -4.04 -16.67
C LYS A 81 9.41 -5.14 -16.81
N ASP A 82 10.48 -4.87 -17.54
CA ASP A 82 11.55 -5.84 -17.81
C ASP A 82 12.29 -6.24 -16.51
N ILE A 83 12.52 -5.27 -15.61
CA ILE A 83 13.28 -5.53 -14.37
C ILE A 83 12.44 -5.95 -13.17
N SER A 84 11.14 -5.61 -13.14
CA SER A 84 10.38 -5.67 -11.88
C SER A 84 9.73 -7.02 -11.60
N GLY A 85 9.58 -7.90 -12.60
CA GLY A 85 8.86 -9.18 -12.45
C GLY A 85 7.43 -9.06 -11.89
N LYS A 86 6.87 -7.84 -11.89
CA LYS A 86 5.55 -7.47 -11.35
C LYS A 86 4.79 -6.71 -12.44
N PRO A 87 3.45 -6.71 -12.40
CA PRO A 87 2.65 -5.92 -13.32
C PRO A 87 2.81 -4.43 -13.03
N ILE A 88 3.81 -3.79 -13.65
CA ILE A 88 4.04 -2.34 -13.53
C ILE A 88 2.99 -1.60 -14.36
N GLN A 89 2.24 -0.74 -13.68
CA GLN A 89 1.25 0.14 -14.31
C GLN A 89 1.85 1.52 -14.66
N PRO A 90 1.27 2.25 -15.61
CA PRO A 90 1.71 3.61 -15.97
C PRO A 90 1.81 4.57 -14.77
N GLN A 91 0.96 4.39 -13.77
CA GLN A 91 0.95 5.22 -12.54
C GLN A 91 2.27 5.15 -11.77
N TYR A 92 3.01 4.04 -11.84
CA TYR A 92 4.32 3.92 -11.17
C TYR A 92 5.32 4.94 -11.74
N VAL A 93 5.31 5.10 -13.08
CA VAL A 93 6.17 6.08 -13.77
C VAL A 93 5.72 7.49 -13.45
N SER A 94 4.42 7.76 -13.42
CA SER A 94 3.88 9.07 -13.04
C SER A 94 4.29 9.45 -11.61
N ASN A 95 4.16 8.53 -10.65
CA ASN A 95 4.56 8.75 -9.26
C ASN A 95 6.06 9.05 -9.16
N MET A 96 6.91 8.28 -9.84
CA MET A 96 8.37 8.53 -9.86
C MET A 96 8.72 9.89 -10.45
N ILE A 97 8.10 10.27 -11.56
CA ILE A 97 8.35 11.58 -12.18
C ILE A 97 7.91 12.71 -11.25
N SER A 98 6.77 12.57 -10.58
CA SER A 98 6.31 13.55 -9.59
C SER A 98 7.28 13.66 -8.40
N GLU A 99 7.79 12.54 -7.90
CA GLU A 99 8.80 12.52 -6.83
C GLU A 99 10.15 13.13 -7.26
N MET A 100 10.51 13.06 -8.55
CA MET A 100 11.74 13.68 -9.07
C MET A 100 11.67 15.19 -9.24
N ARG A 101 10.46 15.76 -9.32
CA ARG A 101 10.24 17.22 -9.43
C ARG A 101 10.25 17.93 -8.08
N ARG A 102 10.17 17.15 -7.00
CA ARG A 102 10.13 17.63 -5.63
C ARG A 102 11.55 17.70 -5.08
#